data_AF-A0A527H5U6-F1
#
_entry.id   AF-A0A527H5U6-F1
#
_cell.length_a   1.000
_cell.length_b   1.000
_cell.length_c   1.000
_cell.angle_alpha   90.00
_cell.angle_beta   90.00
_cell.angle_gamma   90.00
#
_symmetry.space_group_name_H-M   'P 1'
#
loop_
_entity.id
_entity.type
_entity.pdbx_description
1 polymer ?
#
loop_
_entity_poly.entity_id
_entity_poly.type
_entity_poly.pdbx_seq_one_letter_code
_entity_poly.pdbx_strand_id
1 'polypeptide(L)' 'YKAMADFMKIDFLNAGDYLTTDGVDGIHFTAGNNADLGRAVADKVKSILEPGKVSTAA' A
#
# COMPACT_ATOMS: atom_id res chain seq x y z
N TYR A 1 -0.61 -12.65 -3.86
CA TYR A 1 -1.75 -12.32 -2.97
C TYR A 1 -2.92 -11.62 -3.68
N LYS A 2 -2.71 -10.77 -4.70
CA LYS A 2 -3.79 -10.11 -5.45
C LYS A 2 -4.98 -11.03 -5.84
N ALA A 3 -4.71 -12.10 -6.59
CA ALA A 3 -5.75 -13.03 -7.04
C ALA A 3 -6.52 -13.70 -5.88
N MET A 4 -5.87 -13.98 -4.76
CA MET A 4 -6.50 -14.53 -3.56
C MET A 4 -7.44 -13.50 -2.92
N ALA A 5 -7.00 -12.25 -2.78
CA ALA A 5 -7.80 -11.17 -2.23
C ALA A 5 -9.04 -10.89 -3.09
N ASP A 6 -8.87 -10.85 -4.42
CA ASP A 6 -9.96 -10.70 -5.39
C ASP A 6 -10.99 -11.85 -5.30
N PHE A 7 -10.52 -13.08 -5.09
CA PHE A 7 -11.38 -14.25 -4.87
C PHE A 7 -12.16 -14.13 -3.56
N MET A 8 -11.48 -13.73 -2.48
CA MET A 8 -12.06 -13.61 -1.13
C MET A 8 -12.87 -12.32 -0.89
N LYS A 9 -12.89 -11.39 -1.85
CA LYS A 9 -13.57 -10.09 -1.72
C LYS A 9 -13.02 -9.23 -0.57
N ILE A 10 -11.70 -9.25 -0.41
CA ILE A 10 -10.97 -8.37 0.51
C ILE A 10 -10.05 -7.45 -0.28
N ASP A 11 -9.72 -6.29 0.29
CA ASP A 11 -8.81 -5.35 -0.33
C ASP A 11 -7.35 -5.85 -0.38
N PHE A 12 -6.62 -5.37 -1.38
CA PHE A 12 -5.21 -5.69 -1.60
C PHE A 12 -4.39 -4.43 -1.91
N LEU A 13 -3.16 -4.40 -1.40
CA LEU A 13 -2.12 -3.43 -1.75
C LEU A 13 -0.80 -4.19 -1.97
N ASN A 14 -0.13 -3.91 -3.09
CA ASN A 14 1.21 -4.44 -3.35
C ASN A 14 2.25 -3.43 -2.86
N ALA A 15 2.94 -3.73 -1.76
CA ALA A 15 3.97 -2.84 -1.22
C ALA A 15 5.11 -2.61 -2.23
N GLY A 16 5.42 -3.60 -3.08
CA GLY A 16 6.49 -3.49 -4.09
C GLY A 16 6.25 -2.45 -5.18
N ASP A 17 5.04 -1.92 -5.31
CA ASP A 17 4.75 -0.80 -6.22
C ASP A 17 5.20 0.57 -5.65
N TYR A 18 5.55 0.61 -4.35
CA TYR A 18 5.88 1.84 -3.63
C TYR A 18 7.32 1.89 -3.10
N LEU A 19 7.97 0.72 -2.95
CA LEU A 19 9.30 0.63 -2.35
C LEU A 19 10.05 -0.63 -2.80
N THR A 20 11.36 -0.60 -2.54
CA THR A 20 12.27 -1.75 -2.60
C THR A 20 12.74 -2.13 -1.19
N THR A 21 13.36 -3.30 -1.08
CA THR A 21 13.94 -3.76 0.19
C THR A 21 15.33 -3.18 0.38
N ASP A 22 15.42 -2.02 1.01
CA ASP A 22 16.68 -1.26 1.11
C ASP A 22 17.44 -1.48 2.43
N GLY A 23 16.92 -2.32 3.32
CA GLY A 23 17.65 -2.74 4.52
C GLY A 23 18.94 -3.44 4.15
N VAL A 24 19.96 -3.32 5.01
CA VAL A 24 21.32 -3.79 4.73
C VAL A 24 21.42 -5.31 4.48
N ASP A 25 20.44 -6.07 4.93
CA ASP A 25 20.37 -7.52 4.72
C ASP A 25 19.60 -7.95 3.46
N GLY A 26 19.05 -6.99 2.71
CA GLY A 26 18.22 -7.26 1.54
C GLY A 26 16.87 -7.90 1.86
N ILE A 27 16.44 -7.89 3.13
CA ILE A 27 15.17 -8.47 3.61
C ILE A 27 14.31 -7.41 4.31
N HIS A 28 14.89 -6.57 5.16
CA HIS A 28 14.16 -5.58 5.93
C HIS A 28 14.06 -4.23 5.23
N PHE A 29 13.21 -3.38 5.79
CA PHE A 29 13.02 -2.00 5.36
C PHE A 29 13.90 -1.04 6.15
N THR A 30 14.34 0.02 5.48
CA THR A 30 14.90 1.19 6.16
C THR A 30 13.79 2.00 6.84
N ALA A 31 14.17 3.00 7.63
CA ALA A 31 13.22 3.97 8.16
C ALA A 31 12.46 4.73 7.04
N GLY A 32 13.15 5.03 5.92
CA GLY A 32 12.54 5.67 4.75
C GLY A 32 11.45 4.80 4.12
N ASN A 33 11.76 3.52 3.83
CA ASN A 33 10.77 2.59 3.28
C ASN A 33 9.54 2.45 4.18
N ASN A 34 9.72 2.43 5.51
CA ASN A 34 8.59 2.38 6.45
C ASN A 34 7.70 3.63 6.35
N ALA A 35 8.29 4.82 6.22
CA ALA A 35 7.54 6.06 6.05
C ALA A 35 6.76 6.08 4.72
N ASP A 36 7.40 5.64 3.62
CA ASP A 36 6.76 5.60 2.30
C ASP A 36 5.64 4.56 2.25
N LEU A 37 5.86 3.37 2.81
CA LEU A 37 4.81 2.36 2.94
C LEU A 37 3.64 2.86 3.77
N GLY A 38 3.91 3.57 4.88
CA GLY A 38 2.88 4.14 5.74
C GLY A 38 1.96 5.10 4.99
N ARG A 39 2.51 5.94 4.10
CA ARG A 39 1.71 6.85 3.24
C ARG A 39 0.83 6.07 2.27
N ALA A 40 1.40 5.07 1.59
CA ALA A 40 0.65 4.22 0.66
C ALA A 40 -0.50 3.46 1.34
N VAL A 41 -0.25 2.91 2.54
CA VAL A 41 -1.27 2.25 3.35
C VAL A 41 -2.35 3.23 3.80
N ALA A 42 -1.98 4.43 4.25
CA ALA A 42 -2.95 5.45 4.65
C ALA A 42 -3.89 5.82 3.50
N ASP A 43 -3.38 5.99 2.28
CA ASP A 43 -4.20 6.31 1.12
C ASP A 43 -5.09 5.14 0.69
N LYS A 44 -4.58 3.89 0.77
CA LYS A 44 -5.41 2.71 0.57
C LYS A 44 -6.53 2.61 1.60
N VAL A 45 -6.24 2.82 2.88
CA VAL A 45 -7.25 2.80 3.95
C VAL A 45 -8.32 3.87 3.73
N LYS A 46 -7.94 5.10 3.35
CA LYS A 46 -8.93 6.13 2.98
C LYS A 46 -9.83 5.66 1.83
N SER A 47 -9.28 5.01 0.80
CA SER A 47 -10.09 4.48 -0.31
C SER A 47 -11.11 3.42 0.13
N ILE A 48 -10.82 2.67 1.20
CA ILE A 48 -11.71 1.64 1.76
C ILE A 48 -12.79 2.27 2.65
N LEU A 49 -12.42 3.25 3.48
CA LEU A 49 -13.30 3.86 4.47
C LEU A 49 -14.16 4.98 3.92
N GLU A 50 -13.74 5.63 2.83
CA GLU A 50 -14.47 6.72 2.17
C GLU A 50 -14.84 6.38 0.71
N PRO A 51 -15.56 5.27 0.45
CA PRO A 51 -15.93 4.85 -0.89
C PRO A 51 -16.96 5.82 -1.47
N GLY A 52 -16.49 6.86 -2.18
CA GLY A 52 -17.34 7.87 -2.81
C GLY A 52 -16.76 9.29 -2.86
N LYS A 53 -15.72 9.60 -2.09
CA LYS A 53 -14.94 10.82 -2.28
C LYS A 53 -13.86 10.56 -3.32
N VAL A 54 -14.26 10.54 -4.59
CA VAL A 54 -13.30 10.66 -5.70
C VAL A 54 -12.60 11.99 -5.49
N SER A 55 -11.27 11.97 -5.36
CA SER A 55 -10.46 13.18 -5.41
C SER A 55 -10.74 13.88 -6.73
N THR A 56 -11.52 14.96 -6.70
CA THR A 56 -11.56 15.96 -7.77
C THR A 56 -10.24 16.73 -7.72
N ALA A 57 -9.15 16.07 -8.08
CA ALA A 57 -7.92 16.75 -8.46
C ALA A 57 -7.93 16.80 -9.99
N ALA A 58 -8.31 17.98 -10.49
CA ALA A 58 -8.09 18.42 -11.86
C ALA A 58 -6.60 18.66 -12.12
#